data_AF-A0A2M7CLK5-F1
#
_entry.id   AF-A0A2M7CLK5-F1
#
_cell.length_a   1.000
_cell.length_b   1.000
_cell.length_c   1.000
_cell.angle_alpha   90.00
_cell.angle_beta   90.00
_cell.angle_gamma   90.00
#
_symmetry.space_group_name_H-M   'P 1'
#
loop_
_entity.id
_entity.type
_entity.pdbx_description
1 polymer ?
#
loop_
_entity_poly.entity_id
_entity_poly.type
_entity_poly.pdbx_seq_one_letter_code
_entity_poly.pdbx_strand_id
1 'polypeptide(L)' 'MAAPSMNAIADKYAGQNIGSIFLYTHEAHPGENVPHLTSMEQKFRHARDLRDILGVTRPILVDALDGACHRAYG' A
#
# COMPACT_ATOMS: atom_id res chain seq x y z
N MET A 1 -7.98 -3.37 12.70
CA MET A 1 -7.09 -2.64 11.76
C MET A 1 -6.04 -3.60 11.24
N ALA A 2 -5.95 -3.83 9.93
CA ALA A 2 -5.04 -4.83 9.35
C ALA A 2 -3.57 -4.38 9.28
N ALA A 3 -3.29 -3.07 9.22
CA ALA A 3 -1.92 -2.57 9.09
C ALA A 3 -1.02 -2.86 10.31
N PRO A 4 -1.43 -2.59 11.57
CA PRO A 4 -0.61 -2.94 12.74
C PRO A 4 -0.32 -4.43 12.86
N SER A 5 -1.30 -5.30 12.55
CA SER A 5 -1.10 -6.75 12.60
C SER A 5 -0.13 -7.24 11.53
N MET A 6 -0.16 -6.64 10.32
CA MET A 6 0.76 -7.00 9.26
C MET A 6 2.19 -6.49 9.49
N ASN A 7 2.37 -5.35 10.18
CA ASN A 7 3.69 -4.92 10.63
C ASN A 7 4.28 -5.93 11.62
N ALA A 8 3.50 -6.35 12.63
CA ALA A 8 3.95 -7.35 13.60
C ALA A 8 4.33 -8.68 12.94
N ILE A 9 3.61 -9.09 11.89
CA ILE A 9 3.96 -10.27 11.10
C ILE A 9 5.31 -10.05 10.38
N ALA A 10 5.52 -8.91 9.74
CA ALA A 10 6.80 -8.63 9.09
C ALA A 10 7.97 -8.67 10.07
N ASP A 11 7.81 -8.07 11.25
CA ASP A 11 8.84 -8.07 12.30
C ASP A 11 9.16 -9.50 12.77
N LYS A 12 8.12 -10.33 12.96
CA LYS A 12 8.27 -11.74 13.38
C LYS A 12 9.12 -12.56 12.40
N TYR A 13 9.04 -12.27 11.10
CA TYR A 13 9.68 -13.07 10.05
C TYR A 13 10.94 -12.42 9.43
N ALA A 14 11.30 -11.19 9.83
CA ALA A 14 12.43 -10.44 9.26
C ALA A 14 13.79 -11.19 9.34
N GLY A 15 14.01 -11.98 10.39
CA GLY A 15 15.23 -12.78 10.56
C GLY A 15 15.22 -14.14 9.85
N GLN A 16 14.13 -14.50 9.16
CA GLN A 16 13.93 -15.84 8.56
C GLN A 16 14.10 -15.83 7.04
N ASN A 17 14.77 -14.83 6.48
CA ASN A 17 14.90 -14.63 5.03
C ASN A 17 13.54 -14.51 4.31
N ILE A 18 12.55 -13.90 4.97
CA ILE A 18 11.21 -13.63 4.42
C ILE A 18 11.05 -12.12 4.29
N GLY A 19 10.84 -11.64 3.06
CA GLY A 19 10.53 -10.25 2.77
C GLY A 19 9.04 -9.96 2.94
N SER A 20 8.70 -8.77 3.46
CA SER A 20 7.32 -8.29 3.51
C SER A 20 7.22 -6.89 2.91
N ILE A 21 6.21 -6.68 2.07
CA ILE A 21 5.92 -5.39 1.45
C ILE A 21 4.44 -5.04 1.65
N PHE A 22 4.11 -3.78 1.47
CA PHE A 22 2.76 -3.31 1.21
C PHE A 22 2.67 -2.91 -0.27
N LEU A 23 1.72 -3.48 -1.01
CA LEU A 23 1.46 -3.06 -2.40
C LEU A 23 0.27 -2.09 -2.41
N TYR A 24 0.51 -0.85 -2.82
CA TYR A 24 -0.50 0.20 -2.96
C TYR A 24 -1.11 0.15 -4.37
N THR A 25 -2.34 -0.34 -4.48
CA THR A 25 -3.08 -0.50 -5.74
C THR A 25 -4.04 0.68 -5.97
N HIS A 26 -5.20 0.48 -6.60
CA HIS A 26 -6.23 1.51 -6.75
C HIS A 26 -7.00 1.70 -5.44
N GLU A 27 -7.52 2.91 -5.25
CA GLU A 27 -8.38 3.22 -4.10
C GLU A 27 -9.61 2.31 -4.13
N ALA A 28 -9.90 1.64 -3.01
CA ALA A 28 -11.08 0.77 -2.92
C ALA A 28 -12.39 1.56 -3.08
N HIS A 29 -12.41 2.81 -2.62
CA HIS A 29 -13.59 3.69 -2.64
C HIS A 29 -13.23 5.10 -3.14
N PRO A 30 -13.02 5.30 -4.45
CA PRO A 30 -12.74 6.61 -5.03
C PRO A 30 -13.93 7.56 -4.80
N GLY A 31 -13.65 8.77 -4.31
CA GLY A 31 -14.65 9.82 -4.08
C GLY A 31 -15.23 9.88 -2.67
N GLU A 32 -14.91 8.91 -1.79
CA GLU A 32 -15.30 8.98 -0.38
C GLU A 32 -14.35 9.89 0.40
N ASN A 33 -13.10 9.45 0.59
CA ASN A 33 -12.08 10.19 1.35
C ASN A 33 -11.00 10.80 0.44
N VAL A 34 -10.80 10.21 -0.74
CA VAL A 34 -9.78 10.64 -1.71
C VAL A 34 -10.35 10.58 -3.12
N PRO A 35 -9.96 11.50 -4.02
CA PRO A 35 -10.44 11.48 -5.39
C PRO A 35 -9.85 10.30 -6.19
N HIS A 36 -10.49 9.99 -7.33
CA HIS A 36 -9.95 9.01 -8.27
C HIS A 36 -8.52 9.38 -8.71
N LEU A 37 -7.68 8.36 -8.87
CA LEU A 37 -6.28 8.52 -9.25
C LEU A 37 -6.16 8.85 -10.73
N THR A 38 -5.57 9.99 -11.04
CA THR A 38 -5.36 10.48 -12.42
C THR A 38 -3.90 10.68 -12.78
N SER A 39 -2.99 10.56 -11.80
CA SER A 39 -1.54 10.68 -12.00
C SER A 39 -0.76 9.86 -10.98
N MET A 40 0.50 9.52 -11.32
CA MET A 40 1.41 8.86 -10.38
C MET A 40 1.76 9.76 -9.19
N GLU A 41 1.90 11.07 -9.39
CA GLU A 41 2.22 12.00 -8.30
C GLU A 41 1.13 11.97 -7.21
N GLN A 42 -0.13 12.01 -7.63
CA GLN A 42 -1.28 11.86 -6.75
C GLN A 42 -1.25 10.51 -6.02
N LYS A 43 -0.99 9.41 -6.75
CA LYS A 43 -0.91 8.06 -6.18
C LYS A 43 0.19 7.95 -5.12
N PHE A 44 1.35 8.54 -5.37
CA PHE A 44 2.43 8.61 -4.38
C PHE A 44 2.04 9.43 -3.14
N ARG A 45 1.27 10.50 -3.32
CA ARG A 45 0.78 11.31 -2.20
C ARG A 45 -0.16 10.49 -1.32
N HIS A 46 -1.18 9.86 -1.91
CA HIS A 46 -2.11 9.02 -1.16
C HIS A 46 -1.42 7.84 -0.47
N ALA A 47 -0.41 7.22 -1.11
CA ALA A 47 0.37 6.15 -0.49
C ALA A 47 1.15 6.62 0.76
N ARG A 48 1.65 7.86 0.77
CA ARG A 48 2.29 8.47 1.96
C ARG A 48 1.26 8.80 3.03
N ASP A 49 0.11 9.34 2.64
CA ASP A 49 -0.98 9.63 3.57
C ASP A 49 -1.45 8.33 4.26
N LEU A 50 -1.64 7.25 3.49
CA LEU A 50 -1.98 5.93 4.02
C LEU A 50 -0.90 5.40 4.97
N ARG A 51 0.38 5.55 4.62
CA ARG A 51 1.49 5.16 5.50
C ARG A 51 1.37 5.84 6.85
N ASP A 52 1.14 7.15 6.85
CA ASP A 52 1.15 7.97 8.06
C ASP A 52 -0.11 7.73 8.90
N ILE A 53 -1.28 7.58 8.27
CA ILE A 53 -2.56 7.30 8.93
C ILE A 53 -2.58 5.90 9.55
N LEU A 54 -2.09 4.88 8.83
CA LEU A 54 -2.16 3.48 9.25
C LEU A 54 -0.89 3.00 9.97
N GLY A 55 0.15 3.83 10.05
CA GLY A 55 1.43 3.50 10.67
C GLY A 55 2.14 2.35 9.96
N VAL A 56 2.11 2.29 8.62
CA VAL A 56 2.77 1.20 7.86
C VAL A 56 4.29 1.36 7.95
N THR A 57 4.98 0.37 8.50
CA THR A 57 6.45 0.37 8.65
C THR A 57 7.18 -0.40 7.56
N ARG A 58 6.45 -1.27 6.85
CA ARG A 58 6.98 -2.10 5.75
C ARG A 58 7.20 -1.25 4.48
N PRO A 59 8.13 -1.62 3.60
CA PRO A 59 8.29 -0.97 2.30
C PRO A 59 6.97 -0.93 1.53
N ILE A 60 6.59 0.26 1.05
CA ILE A 60 5.41 0.45 0.22
C ILE A 60 5.85 0.51 -1.24
N LEU A 61 5.41 -0.46 -2.03
CA LEU A 61 5.50 -0.40 -3.49
C LEU A 61 4.21 0.17 -4.03
N VAL A 62 4.31 1.12 -4.96
CA VAL A 62 3.15 1.74 -5.60
C VAL A 62 2.95 1.13 -6.97
N ASP A 63 1.79 0.54 -7.21
CA ASP A 63 1.45 -0.05 -8.51
C ASP A 63 1.39 1.04 -9.59
N ALA A 64 1.55 0.63 -10.85
CA ALA A 64 1.36 1.49 -12.01
C ALA A 64 -0.02 2.16 -11.99
N LEU A 65 -0.12 3.34 -12.62
CA LEU A 65 -1.35 4.12 -12.62
C LEU A 65 -2.52 3.34 -13.22
N ASP A 66 -2.24 2.55 -14.26
CA ASP A 66 -3.22 1.71 -14.92
C ASP A 66 -3.60 0.47 -14.08
N GLY A 67 -2.88 0.12 -13.02
CA GLY A 67 -3.19 -1.02 -12.14
C GLY A 67 -2.64 -2.37 -12.63
N ALA A 68 -1.49 -2.37 -13.31
CA ALA A 68 -0.89 -3.58 -13.86
C ALA A 68 -0.67 -4.70 -12.82
N CYS A 69 -0.15 -4.38 -11.63
CA CYS A 69 0.03 -5.39 -10.58
C CYS A 69 -1.31 -5.81 -9.98
N HIS A 70 -2.25 -4.89 -9.74
CA HIS A 70 -3.57 -5.24 -9.22
C HIS A 70 -4.29 -6.22 -10.16
N ARG A 71 -4.25 -6.00 -11.48
CA ARG A 71 -4.82 -6.96 -12.44
C ARG A 71 -4.12 -8.31 -12.44
N ALA A 72 -2.80 -8.34 -12.21
CA ALA A 72 -2.03 -9.57 -12.24
C ALA A 72 -2.23 -10.43 -10.98
N TYR A 73 -2.51 -9.83 -9.82
CA TYR A 73 -2.55 -10.50 -8.52
C TYR A 73 -3.92 -10.48 -7.82
N GLY A 74 -4.90 -9.74 -8.37
CA GLY A 74 -6.23 -9.53 -7.76
C GLY A 74 -6.26 -8.37 -6.77
#